data_AF-A0A373F9M5-F1
#
_entry.id   AF-A0A373F9M5-F1
#
_cell.length_a   1.000
_cell.length_b   1.000
_cell.length_c   1.000
_cell.angle_alpha   90.00
_cell.angle_beta   90.00
_cell.angle_gamma   90.00
#
_symmetry.space_group_name_H-M   'P 1'
#
loop_
_entity.id
_entity.type
_entity.pdbx_description
1 polymer ?
#
loop_
_entity_poly.entity_id
_entity_poly.type
_entity_poly.pdbx_seq_one_letter_code
_entity_poly.pdbx_strand_id
1 'polypeptide(L)'
;MHRFDDLFAQLLARLSKASPCESQDEAFVLLKAEWISVNLQAGASEALVRSIAARRLCLEHGWMGLGTRVAYQDQTHNHQIRTYLHADGTIVIQRMAPGKEEVLLHLQGAPLVLRPELQMQRLWKFKPEVKQPVSA
;
A
#
# COMPACT_ATOMS: atom_id res chain seq x y z
N MET A 1 5.18 -10.01 -27.37
CA MET A 1 5.61 -9.59 -26.01
C MET A 1 4.45 -8.88 -25.33
N HIS A 2 3.37 -9.61 -25.00
CA HIS A 2 2.10 -9.02 -24.53
C HIS A 2 1.63 -9.55 -23.16
N ARG A 3 2.15 -10.70 -22.72
CA ARG A 3 1.65 -11.38 -21.52
C ARG A 3 1.84 -10.59 -20.22
N PHE A 4 2.91 -9.81 -20.06
CA PHE A 4 3.07 -9.03 -18.83
C PHE A 4 2.11 -7.85 -18.78
N ASP A 5 2.06 -7.03 -19.84
CA ASP A 5 1.22 -5.83 -19.87
C ASP A 5 -0.26 -6.16 -19.67
N ASP A 6 -0.74 -7.25 -20.28
CA ASP A 6 -2.13 -7.71 -20.14
C ASP A 6 -2.44 -8.17 -18.71
N LEU A 7 -1.53 -8.92 -18.07
CA LEU A 7 -1.71 -9.37 -16.69
C LEU A 7 -1.58 -8.20 -15.71
N PHE A 8 -0.65 -7.28 -15.98
CA PHE A 8 -0.44 -6.13 -15.14
C PHE A 8 -1.64 -5.18 -15.20
N ALA A 9 -2.20 -4.92 -16.38
CA ALA A 9 -3.45 -4.16 -16.52
C ALA A 9 -4.60 -4.81 -15.74
N GLN A 10 -4.72 -6.14 -15.77
CA GLN A 10 -5.70 -6.88 -14.96
C GLN A 10 -5.45 -6.73 -13.46
N LEU A 11 -4.18 -6.77 -13.01
CA LEU A 11 -3.83 -6.51 -11.62
C LEU A 11 -4.28 -5.11 -11.18
N LEU A 12 -3.95 -4.08 -11.96
CA LEU A 12 -4.34 -2.69 -11.64
C LEU A 12 -5.87 -2.55 -11.55
N ALA A 13 -6.60 -3.16 -12.48
CA ALA A 13 -8.07 -3.13 -12.51
C ALA A 13 -8.74 -3.86 -11.34
N ARG A 14 -8.05 -4.84 -10.74
CA ARG A 14 -8.53 -5.56 -9.55
C ARG A 14 -8.22 -4.81 -8.28
N LEU A 15 -6.99 -4.30 -8.15
CA LEU A 15 -6.59 -3.47 -7.02
C LEU A 15 -7.42 -2.18 -6.92
N SER A 16 -7.80 -1.56 -8.05
CA SER A 16 -8.64 -0.35 -8.04
C SER A 16 -10.06 -0.57 -7.50
N LYS A 17 -10.49 -1.83 -7.36
CA LYS A 17 -11.79 -2.24 -6.82
C LYS A 17 -11.66 -2.92 -5.46
N ALA A 18 -10.45 -3.10 -4.96
CA ALA A 18 -10.21 -3.76 -3.70
C ALA A 18 -10.65 -2.89 -2.52
N SER A 19 -10.95 -3.53 -1.39
CA SER A 19 -11.18 -2.82 -0.14
C SER A 19 -9.88 -2.16 0.34
N PRO A 20 -9.97 -0.99 1.00
CA PRO A 20 -8.82 -0.37 1.65
C PRO A 20 -8.15 -1.31 2.67
N CYS A 21 -6.83 -1.29 2.72
CA CYS A 21 -6.04 -1.99 3.74
C CYS A 21 -5.78 -1.09 4.93
N GLU A 22 -5.56 -1.65 6.12
CA GLU A 22 -5.27 -0.89 7.34
C GLU A 22 -3.77 -0.81 7.66
N SER A 23 -2.95 -1.61 6.97
CA SER A 23 -1.53 -1.74 7.26
C SER A 23 -0.69 -2.10 6.04
N GLN A 24 0.62 -1.89 6.14
CA GLN A 24 1.59 -2.27 5.13
C GLN A 24 1.59 -3.79 4.84
N ASP A 25 1.37 -4.61 5.88
CA ASP A 25 1.31 -6.07 5.74
C ASP A 25 0.05 -6.51 5.00
N GLU A 26 -1.10 -5.93 5.33
CA GLU A 26 -2.35 -6.18 4.60
C GLU A 26 -2.25 -5.77 3.14
N ALA A 27 -1.66 -4.61 2.87
CA ALA A 27 -1.41 -4.12 1.52
C ALA A 27 -0.53 -5.10 0.72
N PHE A 28 0.51 -5.67 1.34
CA PHE A 28 1.34 -6.71 0.74
C PHE A 28 0.55 -8.00 0.48
N VAL A 29 -0.26 -8.45 1.45
CA VAL A 29 -1.09 -9.65 1.32
C VAL A 29 -2.09 -9.50 0.18
N LEU A 30 -2.78 -8.36 0.09
CA LEU A 30 -3.70 -8.03 -0.99
C LEU A 30 -2.99 -8.03 -2.35
N LEU A 31 -1.90 -7.28 -2.48
CA LEU A 31 -1.11 -7.21 -3.72
C LEU A 31 -0.71 -8.61 -4.20
N LYS A 32 -0.21 -9.45 -3.30
CA LYS A 32 0.20 -10.82 -3.60
C LYS A 32 -0.99 -11.69 -4.02
N ALA A 33 -2.10 -11.61 -3.29
CA ALA A 33 -3.30 -12.40 -3.58
C ALA A 33 -3.89 -12.05 -4.96
N GLU A 34 -3.99 -10.77 -5.29
CA GLU A 34 -4.49 -10.33 -6.59
C GLU A 34 -3.55 -10.74 -7.72
N TRP A 35 -2.23 -10.65 -7.51
CA TRP A 35 -1.26 -11.10 -8.51
C TRP A 35 -1.32 -12.61 -8.75
N ILE A 36 -1.51 -13.41 -7.70
CA ILE A 36 -1.75 -14.85 -7.83
C ILE A 36 -3.04 -15.11 -8.62
N SER A 37 -4.13 -14.41 -8.30
CA SER A 37 -5.41 -14.63 -8.96
C SER A 37 -5.38 -14.31 -10.45
N VAL A 38 -4.73 -13.20 -10.84
CA VAL A 38 -4.51 -12.84 -12.25
C VAL A 38 -3.71 -13.92 -12.97
N ASN A 39 -2.62 -14.41 -12.36
CA ASN A 39 -1.79 -15.44 -12.98
C ASN A 39 -2.53 -16.78 -13.11
N LEU A 40 -3.28 -17.20 -12.10
CA LEU A 40 -4.10 -18.42 -12.16
C LEU A 40 -5.16 -18.35 -13.27
N GLN A 41 -5.87 -17.22 -13.40
CA GLN A 41 -6.87 -17.02 -14.45
C GLN A 41 -6.26 -17.07 -15.86
N ALA A 42 -5.00 -16.67 -16.00
CA ALA A 42 -4.24 -16.74 -17.24
C ALA A 42 -3.52 -18.08 -17.48
N GLY A 43 -3.89 -19.13 -16.74
CA GLY A 43 -3.33 -20.48 -16.90
C GLY A 43 -1.86 -20.58 -16.52
N ALA A 44 -1.40 -19.80 -15.52
CA ALA A 44 -0.05 -19.94 -14.98
C ALA A 44 0.19 -21.35 -14.43
N SER A 45 1.44 -21.82 -14.51
CA SER A 45 1.83 -23.09 -13.91
C SER A 45 1.79 -23.01 -12.40
N GLU A 46 1.55 -24.16 -11.76
CA GLU A 46 1.56 -24.28 -10.30
C GLU A 46 2.91 -23.85 -9.70
N ALA A 47 4.02 -24.11 -10.42
CA ALA A 47 5.36 -23.66 -10.00
C ALA A 47 5.49 -22.13 -9.95
N LEU A 48 4.93 -21.41 -10.93
CA LEU A 48 4.91 -19.96 -10.94
C LEU A 48 4.02 -19.41 -9.81
N VAL A 49 2.85 -20.01 -9.60
CA VAL A 49 1.95 -19.60 -8.52
C VAL A 49 2.61 -19.82 -7.14
N ARG A 50 3.26 -20.97 -6.95
CA ARG A 50 4.04 -21.25 -5.72
C ARG A 50 5.17 -20.26 -5.52
N SER A 51 5.88 -19.87 -6.58
CA SER A 51 6.98 -18.91 -6.45
C SER A 51 6.48 -17.52 -6.06
N ILE A 52 5.32 -17.08 -6.58
CA ILE A 52 4.67 -15.84 -6.15
C ILE A 52 4.21 -15.95 -4.69
N ALA A 53 3.55 -17.05 -4.32
CA ALA A 53 3.03 -17.28 -2.98
C ALA A 53 4.13 -17.28 -1.90
N ALA A 54 5.30 -17.82 -2.24
CA ALA A 54 6.47 -17.86 -1.37
C ALA A 54 7.10 -16.49 -1.10
N ARG A 55 6.76 -15.45 -1.88
CA ARG A 55 7.25 -14.09 -1.65
C ARG A 55 6.77 -13.54 -0.31
N ARG A 56 7.64 -12.77 0.31
CA ARG A 56 7.48 -12.10 1.61
C ARG A 56 7.85 -10.62 1.47
N LEU A 57 7.32 -9.81 2.38
CA LEU A 57 7.69 -8.42 2.55
C LEU A 57 9.05 -8.34 3.27
N CYS A 58 10.13 -8.67 2.55
CA CYS A 58 11.49 -8.72 3.09
C CYS A 58 12.55 -8.29 2.05
N LEU A 59 13.75 -7.97 2.54
CA LEU A 59 14.83 -7.41 1.73
C LEU A 59 15.30 -8.37 0.64
N GLU A 60 15.36 -9.66 0.97
CA GLU A 60 15.76 -10.75 0.07
C GLU A 60 14.80 -10.88 -1.13
N HIS A 61 13.56 -10.43 -0.98
CA HIS A 61 12.59 -10.37 -2.07
C HIS A 61 12.50 -9.00 -2.73
N GLY A 62 13.49 -8.13 -2.50
CA GLY A 62 13.65 -6.84 -3.16
C GLY A 62 12.83 -5.70 -2.56
N TRP A 63 12.25 -5.89 -1.37
CA TRP A 63 11.57 -4.81 -0.66
C TRP A 63 12.58 -3.96 0.12
N MET A 64 12.52 -2.66 -0.10
CA MET A 64 13.30 -1.64 0.57
C MET A 64 12.39 -0.83 1.51
N GLY A 65 12.97 -0.09 2.46
CA GLY A 65 12.19 0.74 3.38
C GLY A 65 11.38 -0.04 4.43
N LEU A 66 11.72 -1.31 4.67
CA LEU A 66 11.06 -2.16 5.68
C LEU A 66 11.19 -1.57 7.08
N GLY A 67 10.12 -1.66 7.88
CA GLY A 67 10.06 -1.08 9.22
C GLY A 67 9.92 0.45 9.24
N THR A 68 9.77 1.08 8.07
CA THR A 68 9.50 2.52 7.95
C THR A 68 8.04 2.79 7.58
N ARG A 69 7.67 4.06 7.40
CA ARG A 69 6.33 4.45 6.96
C ARG A 69 6.00 4.00 5.53
N VAL A 70 7.00 3.71 4.70
CA VAL A 70 6.81 3.32 3.29
C VAL A 70 7.84 2.26 2.92
N ALA A 71 7.36 1.07 2.55
CA ALA A 71 8.16 0.05 1.90
C ALA A 71 7.96 0.15 0.39
N TYR A 72 8.98 -0.17 -0.39
CA TYR A 72 8.86 -0.15 -1.85
C TYR A 72 9.66 -1.26 -2.51
N GLN A 73 9.25 -1.66 -3.71
CA GLN A 73 9.93 -2.63 -4.54
C GLN A 73 10.02 -2.12 -5.98
N ASP A 74 11.22 -2.26 -6.56
CA ASP A 74 11.49 -1.90 -7.93
C ASP A 74 11.49 -3.13 -8.84
N GLN A 75 10.75 -3.04 -9.93
CA GLN A 75 10.72 -4.02 -11.02
C GLN A 75 11.41 -3.39 -12.23
N THR A 76 12.74 -3.30 -12.15
CA THR A 76 13.56 -2.53 -13.10
C THR A 76 13.80 -3.22 -14.43
N HIS A 77 13.63 -4.55 -14.50
CA HIS A 77 14.15 -5.31 -15.63
C HIS A 77 13.39 -5.11 -16.94
N ASN A 78 12.10 -4.77 -16.90
CA ASN A 78 11.28 -4.66 -18.13
C ASN A 78 10.39 -3.42 -18.22
N HIS A 79 9.77 -2.98 -17.11
CA HIS A 79 8.70 -1.96 -17.18
C HIS A 79 8.95 -0.75 -16.27
N GLN A 80 10.10 -0.71 -15.60
CA GLN A 80 10.49 0.35 -14.67
C GLN A 80 9.36 0.66 -13.67
N ILE A 81 8.74 -0.38 -13.10
CA ILE A 81 7.62 -0.19 -12.16
C ILE A 81 8.17 -0.10 -10.74
N ARG A 82 7.66 0.85 -9.96
CA ARG A 82 7.86 0.90 -8.51
C ARG A 82 6.53 0.75 -7.81
N THR A 83 6.47 -0.17 -6.86
CA THR A 83 5.32 -0.35 -5.98
C THR A 83 5.67 0.13 -4.59
N TYR A 84 4.84 0.98 -4.01
CA TYR A 84 4.94 1.47 -2.64
C TYR A 84 3.80 0.92 -1.79
N LEU A 85 4.13 0.54 -0.57
CA LEU A 85 3.20 0.10 0.47
C LEU A 85 3.39 1.01 1.69
N HIS A 86 2.37 1.78 2.01
CA HIS A 86 2.40 2.72 3.12
C HIS A 86 1.94 2.04 4.42
N ALA A 87 2.38 2.58 5.56
CA ALA A 87 2.03 2.06 6.87
C ALA A 87 0.52 2.14 7.18
N ASP A 88 -0.23 3.01 6.49
CA ASP A 88 -1.68 3.12 6.58
C ASP A 88 -2.45 2.19 5.63
N GLY A 89 -1.74 1.32 4.90
CA GLY A 89 -2.32 0.40 3.93
C GLY A 89 -2.50 0.98 2.52
N THR A 90 -2.06 2.22 2.27
CA THR A 90 -2.08 2.79 0.91
C THR A 90 -1.13 2.03 -0.02
N ILE A 91 -1.60 1.72 -1.23
CA ILE A 91 -0.79 1.13 -2.32
C ILE A 91 -0.65 2.15 -3.43
N VAL A 92 0.59 2.45 -3.81
CA VAL A 92 0.90 3.30 -4.97
C VAL A 92 1.74 2.50 -5.96
N ILE A 93 1.35 2.49 -7.23
CA ILE A 93 2.14 1.87 -8.29
C ILE A 93 2.47 2.93 -9.32
N GLN A 94 3.77 3.12 -9.56
CA GLN A 94 4.31 4.13 -10.47
C GLN A 94 5.11 3.49 -11.59
N ARG A 95 5.04 4.08 -12.77
CA ARG A 95 6.00 3.88 -13.85
C ARG A 95 7.11 4.92 -13.73
N MET A 96 8.34 4.45 -13.65
CA MET A 96 9.55 5.23 -13.47
C MET A 96 10.25 5.39 -14.82
N ALA A 97 9.74 6.24 -15.71
CA ALA A 97 10.47 6.60 -16.93
C ALA A 97 11.30 7.88 -16.69
N PRO A 98 12.55 7.98 -17.21
CA PRO A 98 13.35 9.19 -17.07
C PRO A 98 12.59 10.45 -17.53
N GLY A 99 12.35 11.37 -16.60
CA GLY A 99 11.61 12.62 -16.86
C GLY A 99 10.10 12.47 -17.04
N LYS A 100 9.52 11.27 -16.84
CA LYS A 100 8.08 11.01 -16.94
C LYS A 100 7.66 9.94 -15.91
N GLU A 101 7.54 10.37 -14.66
CA GLU A 101 6.92 9.54 -13.64
C GLU A 101 5.40 9.58 -13.80
N GLU A 102 4.77 8.41 -13.83
CA GLU A 102 3.32 8.25 -14.00
C GLU A 102 2.77 7.38 -12.87
N VAL A 103 1.78 7.89 -12.13
CA VAL A 103 1.03 7.09 -11.15
C VAL A 103 0.02 6.25 -11.92
N LEU A 104 0.24 4.94 -11.94
CA LEU A 104 -0.65 3.97 -12.61
C LEU A 104 -1.81 3.54 -11.71
N LEU A 105 -1.60 3.55 -10.39
CA LEU A 105 -2.60 3.20 -9.40
C LEU A 105 -2.33 3.93 -8.09
N HIS A 106 -3.41 4.35 -7.44
CA HIS A 106 -3.43 4.80 -6.06
C HIS A 106 -4.65 4.18 -5.36
N LEU A 107 -4.42 3.16 -4.53
CA LEU A 107 -5.44 2.59 -3.65
C LEU A 107 -5.25 3.19 -2.25
N GLN A 108 -6.19 4.02 -1.84
CA GLN A 108 -6.17 4.68 -0.54
C GLN A 108 -6.33 3.65 0.60
N GLY A 109 -5.47 3.73 1.61
CA GLY A 109 -5.61 2.95 2.84
C GLY A 109 -6.87 3.32 3.63
N ALA A 110 -7.24 2.47 4.59
CA ALA A 110 -8.40 2.71 5.43
C ALA A 110 -8.22 4.05 6.16
N PRO A 111 -9.26 4.89 6.25
CA PRO A 111 -9.17 6.09 7.06
C PRO A 111 -8.81 5.65 8.47
N LEU A 112 -7.82 6.32 9.08
CA LEU A 112 -7.57 6.19 10.51
C LEU A 112 -8.88 6.60 11.22
N VAL A 113 -9.74 5.63 11.49
CA VAL A 113 -10.83 5.81 12.43
C VAL A 113 -10.10 6.08 13.73
N LEU A 114 -10.05 7.36 14.12
CA LEU A 114 -9.59 7.78 15.43
C LEU A 114 -10.32 6.89 16.44
N ARG A 115 -9.62 5.89 16.98
CA ARG A 115 -10.19 5.02 18.00
C ARG A 115 -10.73 5.94 19.10
N PRO A 116 -12.01 5.82 19.51
CA PRO A 116 -12.63 6.70 20.50
C PRO A 116 -11.80 6.83 21.79
N GLU A 117 -10.99 5.82 22.11
CA GLU A 117 -10.08 5.77 23.25
C GLU A 117 -9.02 6.89 23.26
N LEU A 118 -8.59 7.41 22.10
CA LEU A 118 -7.64 8.52 22.00
C LEU A 118 -8.30 9.90 22.11
N GLN A 119 -9.63 9.98 22.01
CA GLN A 119 -10.37 11.24 22.10
C GLN A 119 -10.43 11.77 23.55
N MET A 120 -10.35 10.88 24.55
CA MET A 120 -10.34 11.24 25.97
C MET A 120 -9.05 11.94 26.43
N GLN A 121 -7.90 11.70 25.78
CA GLN A 121 -6.63 12.33 26.19
C GLN A 121 -6.47 13.79 25.73
N ARG A 122 -7.24 14.24 24.71
CA ARG A 122 -7.21 15.63 24.24
C ARG A 122 -8.18 16.54 24.99
N LEU A 123 -9.25 16.00 25.60
CA LEU A 123 -10.24 16.80 26.31
C LEU A 123 -9.79 17.26 27.70
N TRP A 124 -8.79 16.61 28.32
CA TRP A 124 -8.32 17.01 29.66
C TRP A 124 -7.29 18.14 29.66
N LYS A 125 -6.78 18.55 28.48
CA LYS A 125 -5.80 19.65 28.36
C LYS A 125 -6.44 21.03 28.23
N PHE A 126 -7.77 21.12 28.10
CA PHE A 126 -8.49 22.39 28.20
C PHE A 126 -9.05 22.55 29.61
N LYS A 127 -8.21 23.03 30.54
CA LYS A 127 -8.74 23.78 31.69
C LYS A 127 -9.00 25.21 31.20
N PRO A 128 -10.23 25.74 31.29
CA PRO A 128 -10.44 27.16 31.06
C PRO A 128 -9.75 27.93 32.19
N GLU A 129 -8.79 28.80 31.87
CA GLU A 129 -8.32 29.82 32.79
C GLU A 129 -9.48 30.77 33.09
N VAL A 130 -10.07 30.61 34.28
CA VAL A 130 -11.00 31.60 34.83
C VAL A 130 -10.17 32.83 35.22
N LYS A 131 -10.19 33.86 34.38
CA LYS A 131 -9.69 35.18 34.78
C LYS A 131 -10.66 35.77 35.80
N GLN A 132 -10.19 35.96 37.03
CA GLN A 132 -10.93 36.69 38.05
C GLN A 132 -11.10 38.16 37.63
N PRO A 133 -12.26 38.79 37.90
CA PRO A 133 -12.44 40.21 37.65
C PRO A 133 -11.63 41.03 38.66
N VAL A 134 -10.85 41.97 38.16
CA VAL A 134 -10.17 43.00 38.97
C VAL A 134 -11.21 44.06 39.32
N SER A 135 -11.57 44.18 40.59
CA SER A 135 -12.35 45.30 41.10
C SER A 135 -11.46 46.53 41.27
N ALA A 136 -11.86 47.65 40.67
CA ALA A 136 -11.48 49.00 41.06
C ALA A 136 -12.69 49.92 40.87
#